data_AF-A0A7J2TKC9-F1
#
_entry.id   AF-A0A7J2TKC9-F1
#
_cell.length_a   1.000
_cell.length_b   1.000
_cell.length_c   1.000
_cell.angle_alpha   90.00
_cell.angle_beta   90.00
_cell.angle_gamma   90.00
#
_symmetry.space_group_name_H-M   'P 1'
#
loop_
_entity.id
_entity.type
_entity.pdbx_description
1 polymer ?
#
loop_
_entity_poly.entity_id
_entity_poly.type
_entity_poly.pdbx_seq_one_letter_code
_entity_poly.pdbx_strand_id
1 'polypeptide(L)' 'MEFRVGEALIGEGYEVAHIDLLLGTKDSPVGIAFANAIANLSAGHTPLLAVLRPNLITKPPAIIVPKVTVKNMEQA' A
#
# COMPACT_ATOMS: atom_id res chain seq x y z
N MET A 1 -9.01 17.80 7.62
CA MET A 1 -7.74 18.06 6.92
C MET A 1 -6.65 17.35 7.71
N GLU A 2 -6.59 16.03 7.58
CA GLU A 2 -5.74 15.20 8.42
C GLU A 2 -4.87 14.32 7.53
N PHE A 3 -3.57 14.57 7.60
CA PHE A 3 -2.51 13.78 6.98
C PHE A 3 -1.61 13.30 8.11
N ARG A 4 -1.44 11.99 8.22
CA ARG A 4 -0.58 11.37 9.21
C ARG A 4 0.38 10.43 8.50
N VAL A 5 1.59 10.37 9.03
CA VAL A 5 2.64 9.46 8.60
C VAL A 5 2.98 8.54 9.77
N GLY A 6 3.11 7.25 9.50
CA GLY A 6 3.59 6.26 10.45
C GLY A 6 4.59 5.33 9.79
N GLU A 7 5.44 4.73 10.61
CA GLU A 7 6.41 3.73 10.19
C GLU A 7 6.54 2.68 11.30
N ALA A 8 6.80 1.43 10.91
CA ALA A 8 7.16 0.37 11.84
C ALA A 8 8.04 -0.71 11.17
N LEU A 9 9.01 -1.20 11.94
CA LEU A 9 9.86 -2.35 11.59
C LEU A 9 9.64 -3.52 12.57
N ILE A 10 8.95 -4.53 12.04
CA ILE A 10 8.49 -5.82 12.57
C ILE A 10 9.39 -7.05 12.34
N GLY A 11 10.04 -7.67 13.35
CA GLY A 11 10.61 -9.03 13.22
C GLY A 11 12.09 -9.08 12.81
N GLU A 12 12.54 -10.26 12.34
CA GLU A 12 13.97 -10.59 12.10
C GLU A 12 14.14 -11.52 10.89
N GLY A 13 15.37 -11.70 10.40
CA GLY A 13 15.69 -12.62 9.30
C GLY A 13 15.31 -12.09 7.91
N TYR A 14 14.98 -12.98 6.99
CA TYR A 14 14.60 -12.63 5.62
C TYR A 14 13.15 -12.12 5.52
N GLU A 15 12.34 -12.42 6.53
CA GLU A 15 10.91 -12.10 6.61
C GLU A 15 10.61 -10.84 7.43
N VAL A 16 11.63 -10.05 7.76
CA VAL A 16 11.46 -8.77 8.46
C VAL A 16 10.53 -7.85 7.68
N ALA A 17 9.52 -7.31 8.35
CA ALA A 17 8.52 -6.44 7.76
C ALA A 17 8.83 -4.98 8.08
N HIS A 18 8.88 -4.13 7.04
CA HIS A 18 9.05 -2.69 7.20
C HIS A 18 7.94 -1.98 6.42
N ILE A 19 7.10 -1.24 7.14
CA ILE A 19 5.92 -0.58 6.59
C ILE A 19 6.06 0.93 6.72
N ASP A 20 5.98 1.63 5.58
CA ASP A 20 5.76 3.06 5.49
C ASP A 20 4.27 3.34 5.25
N LEU A 21 3.61 4.08 6.13
CA LEU A 21 2.16 4.28 6.11
C LEU A 21 1.77 5.75 6.00
N LEU A 22 0.86 6.03 5.06
CA LEU A 22 0.15 7.31 4.97
C LEU A 22 -1.33 7.10 5.32
N LEU A 23 -1.86 7.93 6.20
CA LEU A 23 -3.27 7.91 6.58
C LEU A 23 -3.86 9.32 6.44
N GLY A 24 -5.05 9.40 5.85
CA GLY A 24 -5.76 10.67 5.77
C GLY A 24 -7.19 10.56 5.29
N THR A 25 -7.91 11.68 5.37
CA THR A 25 -9.29 11.79 4.90
C THR A 25 -9.37 11.83 3.36
N LYS A 26 -10.54 11.54 2.78
CA LYS A 26 -10.75 11.54 1.32
C LYS A 26 -10.32 12.84 0.64
N ASP A 27 -10.57 13.98 1.29
CA ASP A 27 -10.26 15.31 0.74
C ASP A 27 -8.87 15.83 1.16
N SER A 28 -8.01 14.93 1.69
CA SER A 28 -6.61 15.24 2.02
C SER A 28 -5.67 14.90 0.86
N PRO A 29 -4.39 15.32 0.90
CA PRO A 29 -3.38 14.87 -0.06
C PRO A 29 -3.29 13.34 -0.20
N VAL A 30 -3.63 12.57 0.84
CA VAL A 30 -3.67 11.09 0.78
C VAL A 30 -4.74 10.60 -0.19
N GLY A 31 -5.91 11.24 -0.25
CA GLY A 31 -6.97 10.86 -1.19
C GLY A 31 -6.56 11.07 -2.64
N ILE A 32 -5.85 12.17 -2.92
CA ILE A 32 -5.27 12.45 -4.25
C ILE A 32 -4.19 11.41 -4.57
N ALA A 33 -3.27 11.13 -3.63
CA ALA A 33 -2.23 10.12 -3.82
C ALA A 33 -2.82 8.72 -4.03
N PHE A 34 -3.87 8.36 -3.30
CA PHE A 34 -4.60 7.10 -3.46
C PHE A 34 -5.17 6.95 -4.87
N ALA A 35 -5.87 7.97 -5.36
CA ALA A 35 -6.46 7.96 -6.70
C ALA A 35 -5.39 7.93 -7.81
N ASN A 36 -4.30 8.67 -7.62
CA ASN A 36 -3.18 8.66 -8.57
C ASN A 36 -2.45 7.33 -8.59
N ALA A 37 -2.20 6.72 -7.43
CA ALA A 37 -1.51 5.44 -7.36
C ALA A 37 -2.29 4.36 -8.11
N ILE A 38 -3.58 4.18 -7.83
CA ILE A 38 -4.37 3.13 -8.47
C ILE A 38 -4.52 3.33 -10.00
N ALA A 39 -4.44 4.57 -10.48
CA ALA A 39 -4.50 4.89 -11.90
C ALA A 39 -3.14 4.75 -12.63
N ASN A 40 -2.02 4.75 -11.91
CA ASN A 40 -0.67 4.75 -12.48
C ASN A 40 0.10 3.49 -12.07
N LEU A 41 0.18 2.53 -12.97
CA LEU A 41 0.89 1.28 -12.75
C LEU A 41 2.37 1.42 -13.15
N SER A 42 3.25 0.84 -12.34
CA SER A 42 4.67 0.72 -12.65
C SER A 42 5.10 -0.75 -12.58
N ALA A 43 5.97 -1.17 -13.51
CA ALA A 43 6.49 -2.54 -13.55
C ALA A 43 7.19 -2.88 -12.23
N GLY A 44 6.77 -3.98 -11.60
CA GLY A 44 7.29 -4.45 -10.32
C GLY A 44 6.83 -3.69 -9.07
N HIS A 45 6.00 -2.64 -9.21
CA HIS A 45 5.49 -1.81 -8.12
C HIS A 45 3.99 -1.50 -8.30
N THR A 46 3.21 -2.53 -8.63
CA THR A 46 1.79 -2.38 -8.92
C THR A 46 0.99 -2.09 -7.63
N PRO A 47 0.30 -0.94 -7.54
CA PRO A 47 -0.59 -0.64 -6.42
C PRO A 47 -1.87 -1.47 -6.50
N LEU A 48 -2.22 -2.15 -5.42
CA LEU A 48 -3.42 -3.00 -5.33
C LEU A 48 -4.30 -2.59 -4.17
N LEU A 49 -5.63 -2.75 -4.32
CA LEU A 49 -6.57 -2.58 -3.22
C LEU A 49 -6.36 -3.70 -2.19
N ALA A 50 -6.22 -3.32 -0.93
CA ALA A 50 -6.16 -4.28 0.17
C ALA A 50 -7.53 -4.95 0.36
N VAL A 51 -7.58 -6.26 0.12
CA VAL A 51 -8.76 -7.10 0.28
C VAL A 51 -8.47 -8.21 1.30
N LEU A 52 -9.47 -8.57 2.11
CA LEU A 52 -9.40 -9.76 2.97
C LEU A 52 -9.49 -11.04 2.12
N ARG A 53 -10.29 -10.98 1.06
CA ARG A 53 -10.49 -12.01 0.04
C ARG A 53 -11.13 -11.36 -1.20
N PRO A 54 -11.15 -12.03 -2.37
CA PRO A 54 -11.86 -11.52 -3.54
C PRO A 54 -13.28 -11.09 -3.18
N ASN A 55 -13.67 -9.90 -3.67
CA ASN A 55 -14.95 -9.24 -3.41
C ASN A 55 -15.19 -8.77 -1.95
N LEU A 56 -14.16 -8.72 -1.09
CA LEU A 56 -14.27 -8.18 0.27
C LEU A 56 -13.10 -7.21 0.59
N ILE A 57 -13.34 -5.91 0.37
CA ILE A 57 -12.35 -4.85 0.64
C ILE A 57 -12.23 -4.54 2.14
N THR A 58 -11.06 -4.04 2.53
CA THR A 58 -10.86 -3.43 3.85
C THR A 58 -11.65 -2.13 4.03
N LYS A 59 -11.96 -1.78 5.28
CA LYS A 59 -12.55 -0.49 5.68
C LYS A 59 -11.78 0.05 6.90
N PRO A 60 -11.09 1.20 6.81
CA PRO A 60 -11.02 2.09 5.65
C PRO A 60 -10.33 1.44 4.43
N PRO A 61 -10.66 1.86 3.18
CA PRO A 61 -9.96 1.36 2.00
C PRO A 61 -8.47 1.68 2.06
N ALA A 62 -7.63 0.71 1.71
CA ALA A 62 -6.19 0.87 1.65
C ALA A 62 -5.65 0.38 0.30
N ILE A 63 -4.52 0.94 -0.11
CA ILE A 63 -3.71 0.44 -1.22
C ILE A 63 -2.38 -0.07 -0.67
N ILE A 64 -1.88 -1.15 -1.25
CA ILE A 64 -0.57 -1.71 -0.94
C ILE A 64 0.31 -1.54 -2.18
N VAL A 65 1.51 -0.98 -1.99
CA VAL A 65 2.49 -0.78 -3.06
C VAL A 65 3.79 -1.49 -2.65
N PRO A 66 4.27 -2.45 -3.45
CA PRO A 66 5.55 -3.12 -3.16
C PRO A 66 6.71 -2.12 -3.14
N LYS A 67 7.49 -2.11 -2.06
CA LYS A 67 8.71 -1.30 -1.94
C LYS A 67 9.87 -1.90 -2.73
N VAL A 68 9.96 -3.22 -2.75
CA VAL A 68 10.96 -3.99 -3.51
C VAL A 68 10.35 -4.35 -4.87
N THR A 69 11.14 -4.22 -5.94
CA THR A 69 10.70 -4.54 -7.29
C THR A 69 10.36 -6.03 -7.41
N VAL A 70 9.10 -6.34 -7.67
CA VAL A 70 8.61 -7.70 -7.97
C VAL A 70 9.06 -8.12 -9.36
N LYS A 71 9.76 -9.26 -9.46
CA LYS A 71 10.42 -9.73 -10.70
C LYS A 71 9.80 -11.01 -11.28
N ASN A 72 9.09 -11.79 -10.48
CA ASN A 72 8.54 -13.07 -10.88
C ASN A 72 7.28 -13.42 -10.08
N MET A 73 6.63 -14.53 -10.44
CA MET A 73 5.39 -14.97 -9.79
C MET A 73 5.57 -15.48 -8.37
N GLU A 74 6.78 -15.87 -7.97
CA GLU A 74 7.05 -16.29 -6.58
C GLU A 74 7.03 -15.09 -5.62
N GLN A 75 7.34 -13.89 -6.13
CA GLN A 75 7.30 -12.63 -5.39
C GLN A 75 5.94 -11.91 -5.45
N ALA A 76 5.00 -12.38 -6.28
CA ALA A 76 3.71 -11.74 -6.56
C ALA A 76 2.57 -12.40 -5.77
#